data_AF-A0A3S0YKR4-F1
#
_entry.id   AF-A0A3S0YKR4-F1
#
_cell.length_a   1.000
_cell.length_b   1.000
_cell.length_c   1.000
_cell.angle_alpha   90.00
_cell.angle_beta   90.00
_cell.angle_gamma   90.00
#
_symmetry.space_group_name_H-M   'P 1'
#
loop_
_entity.id
_entity.type
_entity.pdbx_description
1 polymer ?
#
loop_
_entity_poly.entity_id
_entity_poly.type
_entity_poly.pdbx_seq_one_letter_code
_entity_poly.pdbx_strand_id
1 'polypeptide(L)' 'MSMIDQLRDGKTKAFAKHCYESHSAEDLRAAAEGPADHAQIEHWEISEGQWEEAVAAALADHEAKE' A
#
# COMPACT_ATOMS: atom_id res chain seq x y z
N MET A 1 5.65 -8.46 -12.97
CA MET A 1 4.46 -7.59 -12.99
C MET A 1 4.17 -7.25 -11.55
N SER A 2 4.20 -5.97 -11.20
CA SER A 2 3.91 -5.55 -9.82
C SER A 2 2.45 -5.77 -9.47
N MET A 3 2.14 -6.27 -8.28
CA MET A 3 0.80 -6.24 -7.71
C MET A 3 0.26 -4.81 -7.65
N ILE A 4 1.12 -3.83 -7.36
CA ILE A 4 0.78 -2.41 -7.41
C ILE A 4 0.24 -2.01 -8.80
N ASP A 5 0.77 -2.60 -9.87
CA ASP A 5 0.34 -2.26 -11.23
C ASP A 5 -1.06 -2.80 -11.56
N GLN A 6 -1.48 -3.87 -10.88
CA GLN A 6 -2.79 -4.51 -11.03
C GLN A 6 -3.93 -3.76 -10.33
N LEU A 7 -3.59 -2.82 -9.43
CA LEU A 7 -4.57 -1.94 -8.79
C LEU A 7 -5.27 -1.09 -9.85
N ARG A 8 -6.60 -1.20 -9.92
CA ARG A 8 -7.43 -0.49 -10.91
C ARG A 8 -7.65 0.98 -10.55
N ASP A 9 -7.60 1.29 -9.27
CA ASP A 9 -7.81 2.65 -8.77
C ASP A 9 -6.50 3.44 -8.80
N GLY A 10 -6.53 4.60 -9.46
CA GLY A 10 -5.35 5.44 -9.64
C GLY A 10 -4.80 6.00 -8.34
N LYS A 11 -5.65 6.33 -7.36
CA LYS A 11 -5.23 6.85 -6.05
C LYS A 11 -4.63 5.74 -5.21
N THR A 12 -5.31 4.59 -5.15
CA THR A 12 -4.81 3.38 -4.48
C THR A 12 -3.45 2.94 -5.03
N LYS A 13 -3.30 2.95 -6.36
CA LYS A 13 -2.03 2.63 -7.03
C LYS A 13 -0.93 3.63 -6.72
N ALA A 14 -1.24 4.94 -6.71
CA ALA A 14 -0.28 5.99 -6.36
C ALA A 14 0.17 5.86 -4.90
N PHE A 15 -0.77 5.59 -3.99
CA PHE A 15 -0.50 5.36 -2.58
C PHE A 15 0.35 4.09 -2.37
N ALA A 16 -0.01 2.97 -3.00
CA ALA A 16 0.78 1.73 -2.94
C ALA A 16 2.21 1.93 -3.45
N LYS A 17 2.40 2.70 -4.54
CA LYS A 17 3.74 3.09 -5.02
C LYS A 17 4.48 3.94 -4.00
N HIS A 18 3.83 4.93 -3.41
CA HIS A 18 4.43 5.77 -2.39
C HIS A 18 4.85 4.97 -1.16
N CYS A 19 4.01 4.03 -0.71
CA CYS A 19 4.30 3.08 0.34
C CYS A 19 5.52 2.21 -0.02
N TYR A 20 5.54 1.65 -1.21
CA TYR A 20 6.64 0.84 -1.70
C TYR A 20 7.99 1.59 -1.77
N GLU A 21 7.97 2.86 -2.21
CA GLU A 21 9.19 3.66 -2.35
C GLU A 21 9.64 4.31 -1.03
N SER A 22 8.71 4.64 -0.12
CA SER A 22 9.02 5.36 1.12
C SER A 22 9.22 4.44 2.33
N HIS A 23 8.68 3.22 2.29
CA HIS A 23 8.71 2.27 3.40
C HIS A 23 9.34 0.94 2.99
N SER A 24 9.96 0.27 3.98
CA SER A 24 10.52 -1.08 3.81
C SER A 24 9.45 -2.15 3.98
N ALA A 25 9.71 -3.37 3.50
CA ALA A 25 8.82 -4.52 3.67
C ALA A 25 8.36 -4.75 5.13
N GLU A 26 9.27 -4.57 6.10
CA GLU A 26 8.94 -4.72 7.53
C GLU A 26 7.93 -3.68 8.02
N ASP A 27 8.04 -2.44 7.56
CA ASP A 27 7.16 -1.34 7.94
C ASP A 27 5.77 -1.51 7.29
N LEU A 28 5.74 -1.93 6.03
CA LEU A 28 4.50 -2.28 5.32
C LEU A 28 3.80 -3.49 5.93
N ARG A 29 4.56 -4.49 6.41
CA ARG A 29 4.01 -5.64 7.14
C ARG A 29 3.40 -5.19 8.47
N ALA A 30 4.10 -4.36 9.24
CA ALA A 30 3.56 -3.81 10.47
C ALA A 30 2.29 -2.97 10.23
N ALA A 31 2.26 -2.19 9.14
CA ALA A 31 1.08 -1.44 8.73
C ALA A 31 -0.09 -2.37 8.33
N ALA A 32 0.18 -3.43 7.56
CA ALA A 32 -0.84 -4.41 7.16
C ALA A 32 -1.40 -5.23 8.33
N GLU A 33 -0.59 -5.49 9.36
CA GLU A 33 -1.03 -6.17 10.59
C GLU A 33 -1.73 -5.20 11.58
N GLY A 34 -1.54 -3.89 11.39
CA GLY A 34 -2.11 -2.84 12.22
C GLY A 34 -3.45 -2.29 11.70
N PRO A 35 -4.09 -1.39 12.46
CA PRO A 35 -5.25 -0.66 11.97
C PRO A 35 -4.84 0.29 10.85
N ALA A 36 -5.75 0.52 9.91
CA ALA A 36 -5.50 1.41 8.80
C ALA A 36 -5.19 2.84 9.27
N ASP A 37 -4.22 3.47 8.62
CA ASP A 37 -3.79 4.81 9.01
C ASP A 37 -4.78 5.86 8.47
N HIS A 38 -5.67 6.33 9.35
CA HIS A 38 -6.70 7.30 8.99
C HIS A 38 -6.12 8.60 8.40
N ALA A 39 -4.93 9.02 8.85
CA ALA A 39 -4.31 10.23 8.31
C ALA A 39 -3.89 10.03 6.84
N GLN A 40 -3.42 8.84 6.48
CA GLN A 40 -3.13 8.49 5.09
C GLN A 40 -4.41 8.32 4.27
N ILE A 41 -5.44 7.67 4.81
CA ILE A 41 -6.76 7.52 4.17
C ILE A 41 -7.32 8.90 3.79
N GLU A 42 -7.29 9.87 4.72
CA GLU A 42 -7.75 11.23 4.47
C GLU A 42 -6.83 12.00 3.51
N HIS A 43 -5.51 11.88 3.66
CA HIS A 43 -4.53 12.59 2.81
C HIS A 43 -4.61 12.15 1.35
N TRP A 44 -4.76 10.85 1.13
CA TRP A 44 -4.84 10.26 -0.21
C TRP A 44 -6.27 10.18 -0.73
N GLU A 45 -7.26 10.59 0.08
CA GLU A 45 -8.70 10.50 -0.23
C GLU A 45 -9.11 9.10 -0.73
N ILE A 46 -8.60 8.07 -0.06
CA ILE A 46 -8.92 6.67 -0.33
C ILE A 46 -9.81 6.11 0.78
N SER A 47 -10.38 4.93 0.56
CA SER A 47 -11.12 4.20 1.59
C SER A 47 -10.20 3.29 2.40
N GLU A 48 -10.64 2.85 3.58
CA GLU A 48 -9.92 1.87 4.41
C GLU A 48 -9.53 0.61 3.62
N GLY A 49 -10.49 -0.02 2.92
CA GLY A 49 -10.18 -1.19 2.08
C GLY A 49 -9.19 -0.90 0.95
N GLN A 50 -9.20 0.31 0.39
CA GLN A 50 -8.20 0.72 -0.61
C GLN A 50 -6.81 0.90 0.01
N TRP A 51 -6.74 1.45 1.23
CA TRP A 51 -5.48 1.56 1.97
C TRP A 51 -4.90 0.18 2.26
N GLU A 52 -5.72 -0.75 2.75
CA GLU A 52 -5.32 -2.14 3.00
C GLU A 52 -4.84 -2.83 1.73
N GLU A 53 -5.60 -2.72 0.63
CA GLU A 53 -5.22 -3.27 -0.68
C GLU A 53 -3.89 -2.68 -1.17
N ALA A 54 -3.66 -1.38 -0.98
CA ALA A 54 -2.44 -0.71 -1.39
C ALA A 54 -1.23 -1.16 -0.58
N VAL A 55 -1.35 -1.23 0.75
CA VAL A 55 -0.28 -1.68 1.64
C VAL A 55 0.05 -3.15 1.37
N ALA A 56 -0.97 -4.00 1.20
CA ALA A 56 -0.78 -5.41 0.86
C ALA A 56 -0.10 -5.60 -0.50
N ALA A 57 -0.52 -4.82 -1.53
CA ALA A 57 0.12 -4.85 -2.83
C ALA A 57 1.57 -4.37 -2.78
N ALA A 58 1.85 -3.29 -2.03
CA ALA A 58 3.20 -2.78 -1.83
C ALA A 58 4.10 -3.77 -1.11
N LEU A 59 3.59 -4.43 -0.06
CA LEU A 59 4.28 -5.48 0.67
C LEU A 59 4.60 -6.67 -0.24
N ALA A 60 3.60 -7.18 -0.97
CA ALA A 60 3.78 -8.30 -1.88
C ALA A 60 4.80 -7.99 -3.00
N ASP A 61 4.85 -6.76 -3.49
CA ASP A 61 5.87 -6.31 -4.45
C ASP A 61 7.28 -6.26 -3.85
N HIS A 62 7.41 -5.88 -2.57
CA HIS A 62 8.68 -5.92 -1.86
C HIS A 62 9.14 -7.36 -1.66
N GLU A 63 8.27 -8.22 -1.13
CA GLU A 63 8.57 -9.63 -0.89
C GLU A 63 8.83 -10.41 -2.19
N ALA A 64 8.18 -10.05 -3.30
CA ALA A 64 8.41 -10.69 -4.60
C ALA A 64 9.68 -10.23 -5.34
N LYS A 65 10.33 -9.17 -4.85
CA LYS A 65 11.57 -8.63 -5.43
C LYS A 65 12.83 -9.13 -4.72
N GLU A 66 12.68 -9.82 -3.59
CA GLU A 66 13.74 -10.55 -2.88
C GLU A 66 13.97 -11.97 -3.43
#